data_AF-A0A7V8NQK5-F1
#
_entry.id   AF-A0A7V8NQK5-F1
#
_cell.length_a   1.000
_cell.length_b   1.000
_cell.length_c   1.000
_cell.angle_alpha   90.00
_cell.angle_beta   90.00
_cell.angle_gamma   90.00
#
_symmetry.space_group_name_H-M   'P 1'
#
loop_
_entity.id
_entity.type
_entity.pdbx_description
1 polymer ?
#
loop_
_entity_poly.entity_id
_entity_poly.type
_entity_poly.pdbx_seq_one_letter_code
_entity_poly.pdbx_strand_id
1 'polypeptide(L)'
;ATQDGLLTQFSTVAEHELPDDYLETYRAKVRAVTSEELLATARKYLDSANMQIVLAGDRSQIESQAALFGDLELFDAQGNRL
;
A
#
# COMPACT_ATOMS: atom_id res chain seq x y z
N ALA A 1 18.09 -11.32 -17.87
CA ALA A 1 18.35 -10.19 -16.96
C ALA A 1 19.50 -9.37 -17.53
N THR A 2 19.46 -8.05 -17.43
CA THR A 2 20.60 -7.19 -17.75
C THR A 2 21.54 -7.10 -16.53
N GLN A 3 22.78 -6.67 -16.73
CA GLN A 3 23.72 -6.42 -15.62
C GLN A 3 23.15 -5.37 -14.65
N ASP A 4 22.62 -4.27 -15.18
CA ASP A 4 21.98 -3.22 -14.39
C ASP A 4 20.79 -3.75 -13.57
N GLY A 5 19.96 -4.62 -14.18
CA GLY A 5 18.81 -5.21 -13.48
C GLY A 5 19.22 -6.06 -12.28
N LEU A 6 20.35 -6.76 -12.35
CA LEU A 6 20.89 -7.52 -11.21
C LEU A 6 21.50 -6.60 -10.15
N LEU A 7 22.21 -5.56 -10.56
CA LEU A 7 22.78 -4.58 -9.64
C LEU A 7 21.69 -3.92 -8.80
N THR A 8 20.58 -3.49 -9.42
CA THR A 8 19.43 -2.92 -8.70
C THR A 8 18.89 -3.88 -7.64
N GLN A 9 18.75 -5.17 -7.96
CA GLN A 9 18.23 -6.16 -7.00
C GLN A 9 19.18 -6.35 -5.81
N PHE A 10 20.49 -6.40 -6.04
CA PHE A 10 21.47 -6.49 -4.95
C PHE A 10 21.50 -5.22 -4.09
N SER A 11 21.41 -4.03 -4.69
CA SER A 11 21.29 -2.78 -3.95
C SER A 11 20.05 -2.77 -3.06
N THR A 12 18.89 -3.22 -3.56
CA THR A 12 17.66 -3.33 -2.75
C THR A 12 17.81 -4.30 -1.57
N VAL A 13 18.47 -5.45 -1.78
CA VAL A 13 18.73 -6.42 -0.69
C VAL A 13 19.60 -5.78 0.39
N ALA A 14 20.67 -5.08 0.01
CA ALA A 14 21.58 -4.44 0.95
C ALA A 14 20.94 -3.25 1.68
N GLU A 15 20.23 -2.37 0.96
CA GLU A 15 19.62 -1.15 1.52
C GLU A 15 18.53 -1.46 2.55
N HIS A 16 17.77 -2.53 2.34
CA HIS A 16 16.71 -2.95 3.26
C HIS A 16 17.14 -4.05 4.23
N GLU A 17 18.45 -4.36 4.30
CA GLU A 17 19.01 -5.37 5.19
C GLU A 17 18.28 -6.73 5.08
N LEU A 18 17.91 -7.11 3.85
CA LEU A 18 17.24 -8.39 3.60
C LEU A 18 18.23 -9.55 3.79
N PRO A 19 17.73 -10.77 4.09
CA PRO A 19 18.59 -11.94 4.19
C PRO A 19 19.42 -12.19 2.94
N ASP A 20 20.65 -12.68 3.09
CA ASP A 20 21.54 -13.02 1.98
C ASP A 20 20.89 -14.00 0.98
N ASP A 21 19.99 -14.87 1.46
CA ASP A 21 19.26 -15.87 0.67
C ASP A 21 17.97 -15.36 0.00
N TYR A 22 17.72 -14.05 0.07
CA TYR A 22 16.43 -13.47 -0.30
C TYR A 22 16.09 -13.75 -1.77
N LEU A 23 17.03 -13.51 -2.69
CA LEU A 23 16.80 -13.68 -4.12
C LEU A 23 16.66 -15.16 -4.53
N GLU A 24 17.36 -16.07 -3.86
CA GLU A 24 17.25 -17.51 -4.08
C GLU A 24 15.88 -18.05 -3.61
N THR A 25 15.43 -17.60 -2.44
CA THR A 25 14.25 -18.16 -1.76
C THR A 25 12.94 -17.44 -2.09
N TYR A 26 12.98 -16.22 -2.63
CA TYR A 26 11.81 -15.37 -2.89
C TYR A 26 10.68 -16.12 -3.60
N ARG A 27 10.97 -16.78 -4.72
CA ARG A 27 9.95 -17.49 -5.51
C ARG A 27 9.31 -18.66 -4.76
N ALA A 28 10.09 -19.35 -3.93
CA ALA A 28 9.57 -20.45 -3.12
C ALA A 28 8.66 -19.91 -2.00
N LYS A 29 9.12 -18.86 -1.30
CA LYS A 29 8.35 -18.17 -0.25
C LYS A 29 7.01 -17.64 -0.80
N VAL A 30 7.00 -16.97 -1.96
CA VAL A 30 5.76 -16.47 -2.59
C VAL A 30 4.77 -17.60 -2.93
N ARG A 31 5.25 -18.73 -3.46
CA ARG A 31 4.38 -19.87 -3.81
C ARG A 31 3.86 -20.64 -2.60
N ALA A 32 4.52 -20.53 -1.46
CA ALA A 32 4.12 -21.20 -0.23
C ALA A 32 2.96 -20.47 0.49
N VAL A 33 2.67 -19.22 0.13
CA VAL A 33 1.60 -18.43 0.77
C VAL A 33 0.25 -19.12 0.60
N THR A 34 -0.41 -19.39 1.72
CA THR A 34 -1.75 -19.98 1.76
C THR A 34 -2.85 -18.91 1.78
N SER A 35 -4.08 -19.28 1.40
CA SER A 35 -5.23 -18.38 1.49
C SER A 35 -5.56 -17.97 2.92
N GLU A 36 -5.29 -18.84 3.90
CA GLU A 36 -5.50 -18.56 5.33
C GLU A 36 -4.52 -17.49 5.82
N GLU A 37 -3.23 -17.66 5.54
CA GLU A 37 -2.20 -16.67 5.89
C GLU A 37 -2.45 -15.33 5.20
N LEU A 38 -2.86 -15.37 3.92
CA LEU A 38 -3.20 -14.16 3.17
C LEU A 38 -4.36 -13.41 3.82
N LEU A 39 -5.44 -14.11 4.18
CA LEU A 39 -6.60 -13.49 4.83
C LEU A 39 -6.26 -12.97 6.23
N ALA A 40 -5.48 -13.72 7.01
CA ALA A 40 -5.01 -13.29 8.33
C ALA A 40 -4.15 -12.01 8.23
N THR A 41 -3.24 -11.96 7.25
CA THR A 41 -2.39 -10.80 6.98
C THR A 41 -3.21 -9.59 6.53
N ALA A 42 -4.16 -9.79 5.62
CA ALA A 42 -5.07 -8.74 5.18
C ALA A 42 -5.86 -8.15 6.36
N ARG A 43 -6.44 -8.99 7.22
CA ARG A 43 -7.15 -8.52 8.42
C ARG A 43 -6.25 -7.77 9.41
N LYS A 44 -4.97 -8.12 9.48
CA LYS A 44 -4.00 -7.48 10.38
C LYS A 44 -3.60 -6.08 9.90
N TYR A 45 -3.43 -5.89 8.59
CA TYR A 45 -2.85 -4.65 8.05
C TYR A 45 -3.84 -3.76 7.28
N LEU A 46 -4.94 -4.32 6.79
CA LEU A 46 -6.01 -3.58 6.09
C LEU A 46 -7.20 -3.36 7.03
N ASP A 47 -6.97 -2.56 8.06
CA ASP A 47 -7.99 -2.18 9.03
C ASP A 47 -8.78 -0.96 8.54
N SER A 48 -10.10 -1.10 8.46
CA SER A 48 -11.01 -0.01 8.07
C SER A 48 -10.97 1.17 9.05
N ALA A 49 -10.68 0.93 10.34
CA ALA A 49 -10.63 2.00 11.34
C ALA A 49 -9.44 2.96 11.12
N ASN A 50 -8.39 2.51 10.43
CA ASN A 50 -7.22 3.31 10.09
C ASN A 50 -7.17 3.68 8.59
N MET A 51 -8.26 3.45 7.85
CA MET A 51 -8.33 3.72 6.42
C MET A 51 -8.59 5.20 6.15
N GLN A 52 -7.81 5.80 5.24
CA GLN A 52 -8.04 7.15 4.74
C GLN A 52 -8.64 7.09 3.34
N ILE A 53 -9.73 7.82 3.12
CA ILE A 53 -10.38 7.94 1.82
C ILE A 53 -10.22 9.38 1.36
N VAL A 54 -9.63 9.57 0.16
CA VAL A 54 -9.44 10.89 -0.44
C VAL A 54 -10.26 10.97 -1.71
N LEU A 55 -11.11 12.00 -1.80
CA LEU A 55 -12.00 12.26 -2.93
C LEU A 55 -11.65 13.62 -3.54
N ALA A 56 -11.41 13.67 -4.85
CA ALA A 56 -11.09 14.89 -5.58
C ALA A 56 -12.10 15.10 -6.71
N GLY A 57 -12.83 16.21 -6.68
CA GLY A 57 -13.87 16.53 -7.67
C GLY A 57 -14.70 17.75 -7.30
N ASP A 58 -15.81 17.95 -8.00
CA ASP A 58 -16.78 18.99 -7.67
C ASP A 58 -17.48 18.66 -6.35
N ARG A 59 -17.18 19.45 -5.31
CA ARG A 59 -17.74 19.31 -3.96
C ARG A 59 -19.26 19.18 -3.98
N SER A 60 -19.94 19.98 -4.80
CA SER A 60 -21.41 19.98 -4.87
C SER A 60 -22.00 18.65 -5.32
N GLN A 61 -21.22 17.84 -6.04
CA GLN A 61 -21.64 16.54 -6.57
C GLN A 61 -21.30 15.38 -5.64
N ILE A 62 -20.23 15.51 -4.83
CA ILE A 62 -19.61 14.37 -4.12
C ILE A 62 -19.72 14.43 -2.58
N GLU A 63 -19.94 15.61 -1.99
CA GLU A 63 -19.89 15.80 -0.53
C GLU A 63 -20.95 14.95 0.20
N SER A 64 -22.15 14.84 -0.37
CA SER A 64 -23.24 14.07 0.25
C SER A 64 -22.94 12.57 0.30
N GLN A 65 -22.31 11.99 -0.74
CA GLN A 65 -21.91 10.58 -0.70
C GLN A 65 -20.64 10.39 0.14
N ALA A 66 -19.72 11.36 0.14
CA ALA A 66 -18.52 11.31 0.97
C ALA A 66 -18.87 11.22 2.46
N ALA A 67 -19.86 12.00 2.91
CA ALA A 67 -20.31 12.01 4.30
C ALA A 67 -20.86 10.65 4.79
N LEU A 68 -21.18 9.72 3.88
CA LEU A 68 -21.61 8.37 4.24
C LEU A 68 -20.45 7.52 4.78
N PHE A 69 -19.20 7.93 4.54
CA PHE A 69 -18.00 7.17 4.93
C PHE A 69 -17.34 7.67 6.21
N GLY A 70 -17.77 8.83 6.74
CA GLY A 70 -17.26 9.38 8.00
C GLY A 70 -17.23 10.91 8.01
N ASP A 71 -16.54 11.45 9.03
CA ASP A 71 -16.30 12.89 9.15
C ASP A 71 -15.43 13.40 8.00
N LEU A 72 -15.81 14.55 7.45
CA LEU A 72 -15.14 15.13 6.29
C LEU A 72 -14.13 16.19 6.71
N GLU A 73 -12.91 16.05 6.19
CA GLU A 73 -11.93 17.12 6.15
C GLU A 73 -11.85 17.68 4.73
N LEU A 74 -12.07 18.98 4.60
CA LEU A 74 -12.17 19.65 3.32
C LEU A 74 -10.88 20.41 3.03
N PHE A 75 -10.39 20.24 1.80
CA PHE A 75 -9.20 20.91 1.31
C PHE A 75 -9.49 21.58 -0.04
N ASP A 76 -8.86 22.73 -0.26
CA ASP A 76 -8.82 23.35 -1.58
C ASP A 76 -7.80 22.66 -2.50
N ALA A 77 -7.71 23.10 -3.76
CA ALA A 77 -6.79 22.53 -4.74
C ALA A 77 -5.30 22.80 -4.42
N GLN A 78 -5.01 23.65 -3.44
CA GLN A 78 -3.67 23.98 -2.97
C GLN A 78 -3.32 23.20 -1.69
N GLY A 79 -4.25 22.39 -1.16
CA GLY A 79 -4.06 21.62 0.06
C GLY A 79 -4.29 22.41 1.35
N ASN A 80 -4.88 23.60 1.27
CA ASN A 80 -5.28 24.35 2.47
C ASN A 80 -6.62 23.82 2.97
N ARG A 81 -6.77 23.74 4.29
CA ARG A 81 -8.03 23.33 4.92
C ARG A 81 -9.10 24.42 4.75
N LEU A 82 -10.30 24.01 4.34
CA LEU A 82 -11.49 24.85 4.20
C LEU A 82 -12.31 24.93 5.50
#